data_AF-A0A4Z0AB14-F1
#
_entry.id   AF-A0A4Z0AB14-F1
#
_cell.length_a   1.000
_cell.length_b   1.000
_cell.length_c   1.000
_cell.angle_alpha   90.00
_cell.angle_beta   90.00
_cell.angle_gamma   90.00
#
_symmetry.space_group_name_H-M   'P 1'
#
loop_
_entity.id
_entity.type
_entity.pdbx_description
1 polymer ?
#
loop_
_entity_poly.entity_id
_entity_poly.type
_entity_poly.pdbx_seq_one_letter_code
_entity_poly.pdbx_strand_id
1 'polypeptide(L)'
;MKPPSGIWRDRHEPLPFLRYLYDHPRIPAPDPNSHDGYPLSHAVRAGFAPLVRFLLDHGASPRCKDDMAVMLAIQRRDLEMVKLLIEPSTAVTGEDTGRKGKRRRVADRVEVSPRMLRVAVRHKANDIVDYLTNEKGCVPDLQTLRLLC
;
A
#
# COMPACT_ATOMS: atom_id res chain seq x y z
N MET A 1 15.33 12.98 -1.64
CA MET A 1 15.92 13.43 -0.35
C MET A 1 14.82 13.40 0.70
N LYS A 2 15.03 12.74 1.85
CA LYS A 2 14.03 12.71 2.94
C LYS A 2 14.00 14.11 3.61
N PRO A 3 12.83 14.64 4.01
CA PRO A 3 12.78 15.92 4.69
C PRO A 3 13.55 15.87 6.01
N PRO A 4 14.15 16.99 6.46
CA PRO A 4 14.95 17.04 7.69
C PRO A 4 14.15 16.67 8.94
N SER A 5 12.83 16.90 8.92
CA SER A 5 11.89 16.48 9.97
C SER A 5 11.56 14.98 9.95
N GLY A 6 11.99 14.24 8.93
CA GLY A 6 11.69 12.83 8.73
C GLY A 6 10.23 12.52 8.33
N ILE A 7 9.33 13.51 8.39
CA ILE A 7 7.89 13.36 8.13
C ILE A 7 7.54 13.98 6.77
N TRP A 8 6.94 13.17 5.89
CA TRP A 8 6.42 13.62 4.62
C TRP A 8 5.06 14.32 4.76
N ARG A 9 4.85 15.40 4.01
CA ARG A 9 3.62 16.21 4.02
C ARG A 9 3.28 16.62 2.59
N ASP A 10 2.03 17.02 2.37
CA ASP A 10 1.50 17.43 1.06
C ASP A 10 2.26 18.58 0.39
N ARG A 11 2.90 19.43 1.18
CA ARG A 11 3.71 20.56 0.70
C ARG A 11 5.10 20.15 0.17
N HIS A 12 5.53 18.91 0.39
CA HIS A 12 6.84 18.45 -0.04
C HIS A 12 6.78 17.92 -1.47
N GLU A 13 7.81 18.24 -2.26
CA GLU A 13 7.97 17.72 -3.62
C GLU A 13 8.01 16.18 -3.63
N PRO A 14 7.38 15.52 -4.62
CA PRO A 14 6.86 16.10 -5.86
C PRO A 14 5.36 16.49 -5.84
N LEU A 15 4.69 16.49 -4.68
CA LEU A 15 3.22 16.60 -4.64
C LEU A 15 2.63 17.91 -5.19
N PRO A 16 3.12 19.11 -4.82
CA PRO A 16 2.59 20.35 -5.38
C PRO A 16 2.71 20.41 -6.90
N PHE A 17 3.84 19.96 -7.44
CA PHE A 17 4.06 19.89 -8.87
C PHE A 17 3.14 18.88 -9.57
N LEU A 18 2.96 17.68 -8.98
CA LEU A 18 2.04 16.69 -9.53
C LEU A 18 0.59 17.18 -9.51
N ARG A 19 0.14 17.83 -8.43
CA ARG A 19 -1.21 18.44 -8.38
C ARG A 19 -1.39 19.44 -9.52
N TYR A 20 -0.42 20.33 -9.72
CA TYR A 20 -0.44 21.26 -10.84
C TYR A 20 -0.55 20.54 -12.19
N LEU A 21 0.22 19.48 -12.43
CA LEU A 21 0.17 18.73 -13.69
C LEU A 21 -1.18 18.05 -13.93
N TYR A 22 -1.77 17.44 -12.89
CA TYR A 22 -3.04 16.72 -12.99
C TYR A 22 -4.24 17.67 -13.14
N ASP A 23 -4.18 18.86 -12.55
CA ASP A 23 -5.26 19.87 -12.61
C ASP A 23 -5.16 20.76 -13.87
N HIS A 24 -4.08 20.67 -14.65
CA HIS A 24 -3.82 21.59 -15.76
C HIS A 24 -4.68 21.28 -16.99
N PRO A 25 -5.48 22.22 -17.51
CA PRO A 25 -6.47 21.96 -18.56
C PRO A 25 -5.88 21.60 -19.93
N ARG A 26 -4.60 21.92 -20.16
CA ARG A 26 -3.90 21.67 -21.44
C ARG A 26 -2.87 20.55 -21.40
N ILE A 27 -2.52 20.06 -20.21
CA ILE A 27 -1.51 19.02 -20.06
C ILE A 27 -2.26 17.72 -19.74
N PRO A 28 -2.08 16.65 -20.53
CA PRO A 28 -2.69 15.38 -20.19
C PRO A 28 -2.11 14.87 -18.87
N ALA A 29 -2.98 14.34 -18.00
CA ALA A 29 -2.54 13.74 -16.75
C ALA A 29 -1.50 12.65 -17.02
N PRO A 30 -0.36 12.65 -16.31
CA PRO A 30 0.67 11.63 -16.52
C PRO A 30 0.14 10.26 -16.06
N ASP A 31 0.55 9.20 -16.75
CA ASP A 31 0.13 7.84 -16.39
C ASP A 31 0.69 7.43 -14.99
N PRO A 32 -0.19 7.21 -14.00
CA PRO A 32 0.22 6.81 -12.65
C PRO A 32 0.87 5.41 -12.60
N ASN A 33 0.64 4.57 -13.60
CA ASN A 33 1.17 3.22 -13.73
C ASN A 33 2.36 3.12 -14.68
N SER A 34 2.92 4.25 -15.09
CA SER A 34 4.10 4.31 -15.97
C SER A 34 5.25 3.42 -15.48
N HIS A 35 5.97 2.82 -16.43
CA HIS A 35 7.05 1.86 -16.17
C HIS A 35 6.65 0.73 -15.21
N ASP A 36 5.46 0.16 -15.40
CA ASP A 36 4.94 -0.94 -14.59
C ASP A 36 4.81 -0.56 -13.11
N GLY A 37 4.16 0.57 -12.84
CA GLY A 37 3.90 1.07 -11.48
C GLY A 37 5.13 1.60 -10.75
N TYR A 38 6.14 2.07 -11.48
CA TYR A 38 7.32 2.70 -10.89
C TYR A 38 6.98 3.88 -9.96
N PRO A 39 6.09 4.84 -10.31
CA PRO A 39 5.78 5.96 -9.44
C PRO A 39 5.31 5.52 -8.04
N LEU A 40 4.41 4.54 -7.98
CA LEU A 40 3.84 4.03 -6.73
C LEU A 40 4.89 3.29 -5.90
N SER A 41 5.64 2.36 -6.52
CA SER A 41 6.70 1.62 -5.81
C SER A 41 7.83 2.54 -5.31
N HIS A 42 8.15 3.59 -6.06
CA HIS A 42 9.11 4.62 -5.63
C HIS A 42 8.60 5.39 -4.40
N ALA A 43 7.33 5.83 -4.41
CA ALA A 43 6.71 6.53 -3.29
C ALA A 43 6.68 5.68 -2.02
N VAL A 44 6.35 4.39 -2.13
CA VAL A 44 6.38 3.42 -1.03
C VAL A 44 7.79 3.24 -0.48
N ARG A 45 8.79 3.07 -1.35
CA ARG A 45 10.20 2.96 -0.95
C ARG A 45 10.69 4.19 -0.19
N ALA A 46 10.20 5.38 -0.56
CA ALA A 46 10.49 6.63 0.13
C ALA A 46 9.73 6.79 1.47
N GLY A 47 8.70 5.98 1.71
CA GLY A 47 7.78 6.12 2.84
C GLY A 47 6.89 7.37 2.73
N PHE A 48 6.66 7.88 1.53
CA PHE A 48 5.90 9.11 1.31
C PHE A 48 4.39 8.79 1.23
N ALA A 49 3.77 8.54 2.39
CA ALA A 49 2.37 8.16 2.48
C ALA A 49 1.40 9.13 1.77
N PRO A 50 1.53 10.47 1.89
CA PRO A 50 0.67 11.37 1.12
C PRO A 50 0.81 11.24 -0.40
N LEU A 51 2.01 10.95 -0.92
CA LEU A 51 2.22 10.69 -2.34
C LEU A 51 1.60 9.37 -2.78
N VAL A 52 1.70 8.33 -1.94
CA VAL A 52 1.03 7.05 -2.19
C VAL A 52 -0.48 7.24 -2.26
N ARG A 53 -1.10 7.96 -1.31
CA ARG A 53 -2.53 8.30 -1.35
C ARG A 53 -2.91 9.02 -2.64
N PHE A 54 -2.18 10.07 -2.98
CA PHE A 54 -2.42 10.83 -4.20
C PHE A 54 -2.38 9.95 -5.45
N LEU A 55 -1.37 9.08 -5.60
CA LEU A 55 -1.26 8.19 -6.74
C LEU A 55 -2.41 7.17 -6.80
N LEU A 56 -2.80 6.58 -5.67
CA LEU A 56 -3.92 5.64 -5.59
C LEU A 56 -5.26 6.31 -5.95
N ASP A 57 -5.48 7.54 -5.50
CA ASP A 57 -6.70 8.31 -5.81
C ASP A 57 -6.79 8.66 -7.31
N HIS A 58 -5.63 8.76 -7.98
CA HIS A 58 -5.53 8.99 -9.43
C HIS A 58 -5.45 7.69 -10.26
N GLY A 59 -5.71 6.52 -9.66
CA GLY A 59 -5.81 5.25 -10.40
C GLY A 59 -4.50 4.46 -10.52
N ALA A 60 -3.50 4.76 -9.70
CA ALA A 60 -2.34 3.87 -9.56
C ALA A 60 -2.79 2.50 -9.05
N SER A 61 -2.36 1.43 -9.74
CA SER A 61 -2.62 0.05 -9.38
C SER A 61 -1.45 -0.47 -8.52
N PRO A 62 -1.71 -0.93 -7.28
CA PRO A 62 -0.68 -1.57 -6.47
C PRO A 62 -0.21 -2.92 -7.02
N ARG A 63 -0.97 -3.50 -7.98
CA ARG A 63 -0.70 -4.82 -8.57
C ARG A 63 0.40 -4.83 -9.63
N CYS A 64 0.88 -3.67 -10.04
CA CYS A 64 1.93 -3.58 -11.04
C CYS A 64 3.22 -4.28 -10.57
N LYS A 65 3.96 -4.86 -11.52
CA LYS A 65 5.21 -5.59 -11.26
C LYS A 65 5.10 -6.64 -10.14
N ASP A 66 4.12 -7.54 -10.22
CA ASP A 66 3.87 -8.59 -9.23
C ASP A 66 3.73 -8.04 -7.79
N ASP A 67 2.84 -7.06 -7.62
CA ASP A 67 2.57 -6.40 -6.33
C ASP A 67 3.81 -5.74 -5.69
N MET A 68 4.78 -5.27 -6.49
CA MET A 68 6.07 -4.76 -6.00
C MET A 68 5.92 -3.68 -4.92
N ALA A 69 4.94 -2.79 -5.07
CA ALA A 69 4.67 -1.75 -4.08
C ALA A 69 4.30 -2.36 -2.71
N VAL A 70 3.44 -3.38 -2.69
CA VAL A 70 3.05 -4.09 -1.46
C VAL A 70 4.25 -4.84 -0.88
N MET A 71 5.03 -5.52 -1.71
CA MET A 71 6.22 -6.26 -1.26
C MET A 71 7.24 -5.33 -0.59
N LEU A 72 7.48 -4.13 -1.12
CA LEU A 72 8.36 -3.13 -0.52
C LEU A 72 7.83 -2.65 0.84
N ALA A 73 6.52 -2.44 0.99
CA ALA A 73 5.93 -2.07 2.26
C ALA A 73 6.11 -3.17 3.33
N ILE A 74 5.91 -4.43 2.95
CA ILE A 74 6.14 -5.59 3.83
C ILE A 74 7.60 -5.68 4.26
N GLN A 75 8.55 -5.55 3.32
CA GLN A 75 9.98 -5.62 3.61
C GLN A 75 10.43 -4.52 4.58
N ARG A 76 9.77 -3.36 4.55
CA ARG A 76 9.98 -2.23 5.45
C ARG A 76 9.28 -2.39 6.80
N ARG A 77 8.46 -3.44 6.97
CA ARG A 77 7.65 -3.71 8.17
C ARG A 77 6.69 -2.56 8.48
N ASP A 78 6.11 -1.97 7.44
CA ASP A 78 5.22 -0.82 7.53
C ASP A 78 3.77 -1.28 7.31
N LEU A 79 3.09 -1.69 8.39
CA LEU A 79 1.72 -2.19 8.34
C LEU A 79 0.74 -1.15 7.78
N GLU A 80 0.88 0.10 8.18
CA GLU A 80 -0.01 1.18 7.72
C GLU A 80 0.11 1.40 6.20
N MET A 81 1.32 1.31 5.67
CA MET A 81 1.54 1.35 4.22
C MET A 81 0.95 0.12 3.50
N VAL A 82 1.06 -1.07 4.11
CA VAL A 82 0.43 -2.30 3.56
C VAL A 82 -1.08 -2.16 3.52
N LYS A 83 -1.71 -1.73 4.62
CA LYS A 83 -3.15 -1.47 4.69
C LYS A 83 -3.57 -0.45 3.64
N LEU A 84 -2.83 0.65 3.51
CA LEU A 84 -3.10 1.69 2.52
C LEU A 84 -3.12 1.17 1.07
N LEU A 85 -2.22 0.24 0.74
CA LEU A 85 -2.11 -0.33 -0.61
C LEU A 85 -3.16 -1.42 -0.87
N ILE A 86 -3.49 -2.24 0.12
CA ILE A 86 -4.41 -3.38 -0.02
C ILE A 86 -5.87 -2.94 0.09
N GLU A 87 -6.20 -2.13 1.09
CA GLU A 87 -7.58 -1.74 1.37
C GLU A 87 -8.05 -0.63 0.43
N PRO A 88 -9.35 -0.50 0.15
CA PRO A 88 -9.90 0.62 -0.61
C PRO A 88 -9.86 1.94 0.19
N SER A 89 -9.88 3.10 -0.50
CA SER A 89 -9.77 4.44 0.12
C SER A 89 -10.79 4.73 1.23
N THR A 90 -11.92 4.03 1.25
CA THR A 90 -12.98 4.19 2.26
C THR A 90 -12.73 3.43 3.56
N ALA A 91 -11.70 2.58 3.63
CA ALA A 91 -11.45 1.73 4.81
C ALA A 91 -10.79 2.50 5.97
N VAL A 92 -10.09 3.60 5.68
CA VAL A 92 -9.32 4.38 6.69
C VAL A 92 -10.23 5.16 7.65
N THR A 93 -11.54 5.29 7.37
CA THR A 93 -12.54 5.82 8.32
C THR A 93 -13.28 4.68 9.00
N GLY A 94 -12.63 4.04 9.97
CA GLY A 94 -13.21 2.96 10.74
C GLY A 94 -12.73 3.03 12.18
N GLU A 95 -13.25 3.99 12.94
CA GLU A 95 -13.23 3.87 14.39
C GLU A 95 -13.83 2.52 14.77
N ASP A 96 -13.06 1.78 15.54
CA ASP A 96 -13.34 0.45 16.06
C ASP A 96 -14.49 0.55 17.07
N THR A 97 -15.71 0.70 16.57
CA THR A 97 -16.95 0.53 17.34
C THR A 97 -17.65 -0.69 16.80
N GLY A 98 -17.44 -1.81 17.50
CA GLY A 98 -17.95 -3.12 17.15
C GLY A 98 -19.43 -3.10 16.77
N ARG A 99 -19.71 -3.24 15.48
CA ARG A 99 -21.03 -3.65 14.99
C ARG A 99 -20.85 -4.58 13.80
N LYS A 100 -21.18 -5.85 14.03
CA LYS A 100 -21.39 -6.92 13.03
C LYS A 100 -22.57 -6.55 12.12
N GLY A 101 -22.43 -5.51 11.32
CA GLY A 101 -23.33 -5.18 10.22
C GLY A 101 -22.67 -5.62 8.92
N LYS A 102 -23.42 -6.32 8.08
CA LYS A 102 -23.03 -6.83 6.76
C LYS A 102 -22.69 -5.66 5.81
N ARG A 103 -21.58 -4.95 6.06
CA ARG A 103 -21.04 -3.95 5.14
C ARG A 103 -20.66 -4.70 3.88
N ARG A 104 -21.27 -4.31 2.76
CA ARG A 104 -20.92 -4.75 1.42
C ARG A 104 -19.44 -4.40 1.25
N ARG A 105 -18.55 -5.37 1.52
CA ARG A 105 -17.10 -5.16 1.52
C ARG A 105 -16.74 -4.74 0.10
N VAL A 106 -16.31 -3.49 -0.07
CA VAL A 106 -15.62 -3.09 -1.30
C VAL A 106 -14.41 -4.02 -1.37
N ALA A 107 -14.25 -4.72 -2.49
CA ALA A 107 -13.16 -5.66 -2.66
C ALA A 107 -11.81 -4.94 -2.48
N ASP A 108 -10.85 -5.64 -1.89
CA ASP A 108 -9.49 -5.12 -1.73
C ASP A 108 -8.89 -4.80 -3.11
N ARG A 109 -7.99 -3.81 -3.16
CA ARG A 109 -7.26 -3.41 -4.37
C ARG A 109 -6.33 -4.53 -4.85
N VAL A 110 -5.88 -5.38 -3.94
CA VAL A 110 -4.91 -6.45 -4.15
C VAL A 110 -5.41 -7.72 -3.48
N GLU A 111 -5.32 -8.83 -4.19
CA GLU A 111 -5.55 -10.15 -3.60
C GLU A 111 -4.34 -10.56 -2.75
N VAL A 112 -4.58 -10.85 -1.47
CA VAL A 112 -3.51 -11.28 -0.57
C VAL A 112 -3.04 -12.68 -0.97
N SER A 113 -1.72 -12.82 -1.21
CA SER A 113 -1.12 -14.09 -1.60
C SER A 113 -0.26 -14.73 -0.49
N PRO A 114 -0.09 -16.06 -0.50
CA PRO A 114 0.86 -16.74 0.40
C PRO A 114 2.30 -16.25 0.24
N ARG A 115 2.65 -15.69 -0.93
CA ARG A 115 3.96 -15.06 -1.16
C ARG A 115 4.16 -13.82 -0.29
N MET A 116 3.14 -12.97 -0.14
CA MET A 116 3.20 -11.80 0.74
C MET A 116 3.42 -12.23 2.19
N LEU A 117 2.65 -13.23 2.64
CA LEU A 117 2.74 -13.78 3.99
C LEU A 117 4.13 -14.36 4.27
N ARG A 118 4.67 -15.17 3.36
CA ARG A 118 6.03 -15.72 3.47
C ARG A 118 7.10 -14.65 3.60
N VAL A 119 6.98 -13.56 2.83
CA VAL A 119 7.92 -12.43 2.94
C VAL A 119 7.75 -11.68 4.25
N ALA A 120 6.53 -11.50 4.75
CA ALA A 120 6.27 -10.91 6.06
C ALA A 120 6.94 -11.72 7.20
N VAL A 121 6.79 -13.05 7.19
CA VAL A 121 7.47 -13.95 8.13
C VAL A 121 8.99 -13.84 8.02
N ARG A 122 9.54 -13.89 6.79
CA ARG A 122 11.00 -13.78 6.56
C ARG A 122 11.59 -12.47 7.09
N HIS A 123 10.81 -11.38 7.05
CA HIS A 123 11.20 -10.06 7.55
C HIS A 123 10.79 -9.80 9.01
N LYS A 124 10.25 -10.80 9.72
CA LYS A 124 9.79 -10.69 11.11
C LYS A 124 8.77 -9.56 11.32
N ALA A 125 7.88 -9.38 10.34
CA ALA A 125 6.79 -8.41 10.38
C ALA A 125 5.53 -9.06 10.98
N ASN A 126 5.55 -9.33 12.29
CA ASN A 126 4.49 -10.11 12.95
C ASN A 126 3.11 -9.43 12.87
N ASP A 127 3.08 -8.11 12.99
CA ASP A 127 1.90 -7.27 12.81
C ASP A 127 1.27 -7.41 11.42
N ILE A 128 2.12 -7.48 10.38
CA ILE A 128 1.69 -7.75 9.01
C ILE A 128 1.26 -9.22 8.85
N VAL A 129 1.96 -10.17 9.45
CA VAL A 129 1.57 -11.59 9.44
C VAL A 129 0.17 -11.74 10.02
N ASP A 130 -0.09 -11.16 11.20
CA ASP A 130 -1.39 -11.19 11.88
C ASP A 130 -2.49 -10.54 11.04
N TYR A 131 -2.19 -9.41 10.41
CA TYR A 131 -3.11 -8.76 9.47
C TYR A 131 -3.47 -9.67 8.29
N LEU A 132 -2.46 -10.25 7.63
CA LEU A 132 -2.68 -11.08 6.45
C LEU A 132 -3.42 -12.38 6.79
N THR A 133 -3.15 -13.00 7.94
CA THR A 133 -3.81 -14.25 8.36
C THR A 133 -5.18 -14.01 8.98
N ASN A 134 -5.29 -13.12 9.97
CA ASN A 134 -6.50 -12.98 10.78
C ASN A 134 -7.52 -12.05 10.14
N GLU A 135 -7.09 -10.92 9.55
CA GLU A 135 -8.03 -9.96 8.95
C GLU A 135 -8.35 -10.31 7.50
N LYS A 136 -7.34 -10.75 6.73
CA LYS A 136 -7.48 -11.07 5.29
C LYS A 136 -7.66 -12.55 4.99
N GLY A 137 -7.52 -13.44 5.98
CA GLY A 137 -7.78 -14.87 5.81
C GLY A 137 -6.76 -15.61 4.96
N CYS A 138 -5.54 -15.07 4.82
CA CYS A 138 -4.48 -15.72 4.05
C CYS A 138 -3.98 -16.97 4.78
N VAL A 139 -4.03 -18.11 4.09
CA VAL A 139 -3.58 -19.39 4.64
C VAL A 139 -2.07 -19.56 4.40
N PRO A 140 -1.26 -19.85 5.43
CA PRO A 140 0.17 -20.15 5.26
C PRO A 140 0.39 -21.40 4.42
N ASP A 141 1.34 -21.33 3.48
CA ASP A 141 1.80 -22.52 2.75
C ASP A 141 2.86 -23.29 3.56
N LEU A 142 3.19 -24.52 3.12
CA LEU A 142 4.20 -25.37 3.77
C LEU A 142 5.55 -24.67 3.95
N GLN A 143 5.92 -23.78 3.02
CA GLN A 143 7.17 -23.02 3.12
C GLN A 143 7.11 -21.97 4.23
N THR A 144 5.98 -21.29 4.36
CA THR A 144 5.73 -20.33 5.44
C THR A 144 5.74 -21.03 6.80
N LEU A 145 5.07 -22.18 6.92
CA LEU A 145 5.06 -22.97 8.16
C LEU A 145 6.47 -23.41 8.59
N ARG A 146 7.32 -23.81 7.64
CA ARG A 146 8.72 -24.16 7.92
C ARG A 146 9.56 -22.99 8.45
N LEU A 147 9.15 -21.75 8.21
CA LEU A 147 9.84 -20.55 8.71
C LEU A 147 9.35 -20.12 10.11
N LEU A 148 8.25 -20.71 10.60
CA LEU A 148 7.65 -20.41 11.90
C LEU A 148 8.04 -21.43 13.00
N CYS A 149 8.60 -22.57 12.62
CA CYS A 149 9.14 -23.60 13.50
C CYS A 149 10.62 -23.31 13.82
#